data_AF-A0A2W1ARP4-F1
#
_entry.id   AF-A0A2W1ARP4-F1
#
_cell.length_a   1.000
_cell.length_b   1.000
_cell.length_c   1.000
_cell.angle_alpha   90.00
_cell.angle_beta   90.00
_cell.angle_gamma   90.00
#
_symmetry.space_group_name_H-M   'P 1'
#
loop_
_entity.id
_entity.type
_entity.pdbx_description
1 polymer ?
#
loop_
_entity_poly.entity_id
_entity_poly.type
_entity_poly.pdbx_seq_one_letter_code
_entity_poly.pdbx_strand_id
1 'polypeptide(L)'
;MVDSDRLVTYDGDPLRDLDLQKEFAKLRLLSMGVFGDTVADFEDGPIQVFGGIVGEVVKARIYRYKRRGKNKIHAMVSEVIEASPHRVNNPCPYFGPCSGCQWQHVSYDHQLELKRDMVRRFFADYASLSNMHVSKTHAAPDDLNYRNHARFTVRFGGQLGFSNRITRRFVRIDECMLMDSKINGFLSQLQDNASETTNLSIRVGTNTGDYLVQPELSEADIDFQTGQKWYVENMLNREFRVASPSFFQVNTKQAEFMINLVRDKLRLNGNETLVDAYAGVGVFASLLSNKVRKVIAVEESQAAVKDALFGLNDLDNVHYIQGKTEEVLEELKEEIDVIILDPPRTGCHPQAVASVISSKANKIAYVSCDPASLARDLDILVQGGYQIDSVDPIDMFPQTYHTECVTTLSLNN
;
A
#
# COMPACT_ATOMS: atom_id res chain seq x y z
N MET A 1 -29.73 29.57 -8.07
CA MET A 1 -28.72 30.60 -7.74
C MET A 1 -28.10 30.14 -6.44
N VAL A 2 -26.98 29.43 -6.56
CA VAL A 2 -26.21 28.87 -5.44
C VAL A 2 -25.01 29.77 -5.28
N ASP A 3 -24.84 30.28 -4.07
CA ASP A 3 -23.87 31.27 -3.65
C ASP A 3 -22.44 30.78 -3.98
N SER A 4 -21.74 31.51 -4.83
CA SER A 4 -20.42 31.18 -5.36
C SER A 4 -19.27 31.76 -4.54
N ASP A 5 -19.55 32.31 -3.35
CA ASP A 5 -18.55 32.99 -2.53
C ASP A 5 -18.28 32.25 -1.22
N ARG A 6 -17.05 31.70 -1.16
CA ARG A 6 -16.27 31.21 0.01
C ARG A 6 -15.88 29.73 -0.05
N LEU A 7 -15.03 29.38 -1.03
CA LEU A 7 -14.00 28.37 -0.79
C LEU A 7 -12.77 29.10 -0.27
N VAL A 8 -12.49 28.88 1.01
CA VAL A 8 -11.43 29.46 1.81
C VAL A 8 -10.09 29.27 1.10
N THR A 9 -9.38 30.38 0.92
CA THR A 9 -8.00 30.44 0.46
C THR A 9 -7.13 29.60 1.38
N TYR A 10 -6.54 28.52 0.86
CA TYR A 10 -5.48 27.80 1.56
C TYR A 10 -4.23 28.68 1.57
N ASP A 11 -4.17 29.58 2.53
CA ASP A 11 -2.92 30.27 2.86
C ASP A 11 -1.97 29.23 3.46
N GLY A 12 -0.82 29.08 2.79
CA GLY A 12 0.19 28.09 3.13
C GLY A 12 0.89 28.41 4.45
N ASP A 13 1.82 27.53 4.81
CA ASP A 13 2.81 27.77 5.86
C ASP A 13 3.44 29.18 5.68
N PRO A 14 3.16 30.16 6.58
CA PRO A 14 3.61 31.54 6.43
C PRO A 14 5.13 31.69 6.47
N LEU A 15 5.88 30.62 6.82
CA LEU A 15 7.34 30.60 6.77
C LEU A 15 7.90 30.32 5.36
N ARG A 16 7.05 30.10 4.34
CA ARG A 16 7.49 29.72 2.97
C ARG A 16 6.72 30.39 1.82
N ASP A 17 5.82 31.32 2.11
CA ASP A 17 5.13 32.14 1.09
C ASP A 17 5.90 33.45 0.85
N LEU A 18 7.12 33.33 0.34
CA LEU A 18 7.79 34.45 -0.34
C LEU A 18 7.69 34.25 -1.84
N ASP A 19 6.88 35.13 -2.44
CA ASP A 19 6.68 35.42 -3.86
C ASP A 19 7.81 34.95 -4.80
N LEU A 20 7.55 33.86 -5.51
CA LEU A 20 8.20 33.56 -6.79
C LEU A 20 7.15 33.63 -7.88
N GLN A 21 7.50 34.24 -9.01
CA GLN A 21 6.67 34.20 -10.22
C GLN A 21 6.29 32.74 -10.52
N LYS A 22 4.99 32.49 -10.62
CA LYS A 22 4.47 31.15 -10.91
C LYS A 22 4.77 30.84 -12.38
N GLU A 23 5.58 29.82 -12.61
CA GLU A 23 5.90 29.31 -13.94
C GLU A 23 4.84 28.31 -14.39
N PHE A 24 4.41 28.42 -15.65
CA PHE A 24 3.44 27.51 -16.26
C PHE A 24 3.91 27.07 -17.65
N ALA A 25 3.58 25.83 -18.02
CA ALA A 25 3.82 25.30 -19.34
C ALA A 25 2.57 24.58 -19.87
N LYS A 26 2.34 24.66 -21.19
CA LYS A 26 1.35 23.83 -21.88
C LYS A 26 2.02 22.50 -22.25
N LEU A 27 1.55 21.39 -21.70
CA LEU A 27 2.17 20.08 -21.84
C LEU A 27 1.18 19.06 -22.42
N ARG A 28 1.66 18.19 -23.31
CA ARG A 28 0.96 16.95 -23.73
C ARG A 28 1.46 15.81 -22.85
N LEU A 29 0.55 15.07 -22.23
CA LEU A 29 0.88 13.96 -21.33
C LEU A 29 1.06 12.67 -22.13
N LEU A 30 2.25 12.07 -22.08
CA LEU A 30 2.68 11.02 -23.00
C LEU A 30 2.57 9.61 -22.42
N SER A 31 2.87 9.45 -21.13
CA SER A 31 2.88 8.14 -20.47
C SER A 31 2.63 8.26 -18.97
N MET A 32 2.37 7.12 -18.32
CA MET A 32 2.29 7.04 -16.87
C MET A 32 3.68 6.87 -16.26
N GLY A 33 3.95 7.66 -15.22
CA GLY A 33 5.08 7.50 -14.33
C GLY A 33 4.88 6.39 -13.30
N VAL A 34 5.96 6.03 -12.62
CA VAL A 34 5.99 4.97 -11.60
C VAL A 34 5.31 5.36 -10.29
N PHE A 35 4.90 6.63 -10.14
CA PHE A 35 4.28 7.14 -8.92
C PHE A 35 2.85 7.66 -9.13
N GLY A 36 2.17 7.17 -10.16
CA GLY A 36 0.81 7.59 -10.51
C GLY A 36 0.70 8.98 -11.13
N ASP A 37 1.82 9.68 -11.28
CA ASP A 37 1.94 10.87 -12.11
C ASP A 37 2.01 10.50 -13.60
N THR A 38 1.85 11.49 -14.47
CA THR A 38 2.10 11.36 -15.90
C THR A 38 3.46 11.94 -16.25
N VAL A 39 3.98 11.60 -17.42
CA VAL A 39 5.25 12.14 -17.94
C VAL A 39 4.98 12.94 -19.22
N ALA A 40 5.64 14.07 -19.35
CA ALA A 40 5.63 14.92 -20.55
C ALA A 40 7.05 15.36 -20.91
N ASP A 41 7.27 15.75 -22.15
CA ASP A 41 8.52 16.41 -22.56
C ASP A 41 8.50 17.88 -22.14
N PHE A 42 9.59 18.35 -21.54
CA PHE A 42 9.74 19.73 -21.10
C PHE A 42 11.22 20.15 -21.08
N GLU A 43 11.54 21.24 -21.80
CA GLU A 43 12.93 21.68 -22.00
C GLU A 43 13.80 20.54 -22.54
N ASP A 44 14.86 20.18 -21.83
CA ASP A 44 15.86 19.18 -22.25
C ASP A 44 15.55 17.76 -21.72
N GLY A 45 14.35 17.49 -21.20
CA GLY A 45 14.05 16.15 -20.69
C GLY A 45 12.62 15.90 -20.21
N PRO A 46 12.36 14.71 -19.64
CA PRO A 46 11.04 14.36 -19.14
C PRO A 46 10.73 15.07 -17.82
N ILE A 47 9.50 15.55 -17.69
CA ILE A 47 8.95 16.09 -16.44
C ILE A 47 7.78 15.24 -15.95
N GLN A 48 7.73 15.03 -14.64
CA GLN A 48 6.63 14.40 -13.94
C GLN A 48 5.50 15.39 -13.67
N VAL A 49 4.29 15.08 -14.11
CA VAL A 49 3.10 15.93 -14.01
C VAL A 49 2.01 15.23 -13.20
N PHE A 50 1.76 15.73 -11.99
CA PHE A 50 0.70 15.23 -11.09
C PHE A 50 -0.68 15.78 -11.48
N GLY A 51 -1.72 14.95 -11.37
CA GLY A 51 -3.12 15.35 -11.63
C GLY A 51 -3.56 15.22 -13.09
N GLY A 52 -2.71 14.64 -13.95
CA GLY A 52 -2.99 14.40 -15.37
C GLY A 52 -3.41 12.98 -15.68
N ILE A 53 -3.91 12.76 -16.91
CA ILE A 53 -4.15 11.45 -17.52
C ILE A 53 -3.44 11.42 -18.87
N VAL A 54 -2.90 10.26 -19.28
CA VAL A 54 -2.23 10.12 -20.58
C VAL A 54 -3.14 10.56 -21.73
N GLY A 55 -2.57 11.27 -22.70
CA GLY A 55 -3.25 11.83 -23.87
C GLY A 55 -3.73 13.28 -23.70
N GLU A 56 -3.89 13.76 -22.46
CA GLU A 56 -4.38 15.10 -22.20
C GLU A 56 -3.40 16.20 -22.62
N VAL A 57 -3.96 17.39 -22.86
CA VAL A 57 -3.21 18.65 -22.86
C VAL A 57 -3.60 19.44 -21.65
N VAL A 58 -2.59 19.89 -20.91
CA VAL A 58 -2.77 20.59 -19.65
C VAL A 58 -1.93 21.85 -19.62
N LYS A 59 -2.41 22.86 -18.90
CA LYS A 59 -1.56 23.91 -18.37
C LYS A 59 -1.06 23.43 -17.02
N ALA A 60 0.23 23.18 -16.91
CA ALA A 60 0.86 22.67 -15.69
C ALA A 60 1.68 23.77 -15.01
N ARG A 61 1.58 23.87 -13.69
CA ARG A 61 2.45 24.73 -12.87
C ARG A 61 3.77 24.00 -12.62
N ILE A 62 4.88 24.68 -12.89
CA ILE A 62 6.23 24.13 -12.71
C ILE A 62 6.75 24.46 -11.30
N TYR A 63 7.36 23.47 -10.65
CA TYR A 63 7.98 23.55 -9.34
C TYR A 63 9.45 23.15 -9.44
N ARG A 64 10.36 24.09 -9.15
CA ARG A 64 11.81 23.87 -9.16
C ARG A 64 12.36 23.97 -7.73
N TYR A 65 13.12 22.97 -7.28
CA TYR A 65 13.76 22.98 -5.96
C TYR A 65 15.05 22.14 -5.93
N LYS A 66 15.91 22.38 -4.94
CA LYS A 66 17.11 21.57 -4.69
C LYS A 66 16.86 20.53 -3.61
N ARG A 67 17.27 19.28 -3.84
CA ARG A 67 17.22 18.20 -2.84
C ARG A 67 18.49 17.37 -2.88
N ARG A 68 19.17 17.25 -1.73
CA ARG A 68 20.46 16.53 -1.60
C ARG A 68 21.47 16.96 -2.70
N GLY A 69 21.57 18.27 -2.91
CA GLY A 69 22.44 18.88 -3.92
C GLY A 69 21.95 18.76 -5.38
N LYS A 70 20.88 18.01 -5.67
CA LYS A 70 20.36 17.83 -7.03
C LYS A 70 19.19 18.77 -7.31
N ASN A 71 19.17 19.39 -8.49
CA ASN A 71 18.01 20.12 -8.98
C ASN A 71 16.86 19.12 -9.27
N LYS A 72 15.65 19.49 -8.86
CA LYS A 72 14.43 18.74 -9.10
C LYS A 72 13.40 19.68 -9.74
N ILE A 73 12.73 19.15 -10.75
CA ILE A 73 11.68 19.83 -11.51
C ILE A 73 10.47 18.89 -11.51
N HIS A 74 9.34 19.39 -11.06
CA HIS A 74 8.06 18.68 -11.08
C HIS A 74 6.98 19.61 -11.57
N ALA A 75 5.87 19.07 -12.05
CA ALA A 75 4.72 19.85 -12.44
C ALA A 75 3.43 19.30 -11.81
N MET A 76 2.44 20.18 -11.66
CA MET A 76 1.08 19.80 -11.29
C MET A 76 0.10 20.44 -12.27
N VAL A 77 -0.91 19.69 -12.68
CA VAL A 77 -1.99 20.21 -13.53
C VAL A 77 -2.67 21.38 -12.81
N SER A 78 -2.71 22.53 -13.48
CA SER A 78 -3.44 23.71 -13.04
C SER A 78 -4.77 23.85 -13.79
N GLU A 79 -4.81 23.41 -15.04
CA GLU A 79 -5.99 23.47 -15.91
C GLU A 79 -5.87 22.37 -16.97
N VAL A 80 -7.00 21.73 -17.29
CA VAL A 80 -7.09 20.72 -18.35
C VAL A 80 -7.67 21.38 -19.59
N ILE A 81 -6.89 21.39 -20.68
CA ILE A 81 -7.24 22.03 -21.96
C ILE A 81 -7.93 21.02 -22.88
N GLU A 82 -7.37 19.81 -22.96
CA GLU A 82 -7.97 18.67 -23.68
C GLU A 82 -8.06 17.51 -22.67
N ALA A 83 -9.28 17.17 -22.25
CA ALA A 83 -9.53 16.16 -21.22
C ALA A 83 -9.56 14.75 -21.81
N SER A 84 -9.08 13.78 -21.03
CA SER A 84 -9.24 12.36 -21.33
C SER A 84 -10.72 11.96 -21.13
N PRO A 85 -11.25 11.01 -21.93
CA PRO A 85 -12.58 10.45 -21.70
C PRO A 85 -12.70 9.74 -20.33
N HIS A 86 -11.58 9.40 -19.70
CA HIS A 86 -11.54 8.75 -18.38
C HIS A 86 -11.44 9.75 -17.22
N ARG A 87 -11.46 11.06 -17.49
CA ARG A 87 -11.43 12.08 -16.44
C ARG A 87 -12.78 12.19 -15.75
N VAL A 88 -12.77 12.20 -14.43
CA VAL A 88 -13.93 12.48 -13.57
C VAL A 88 -13.63 13.65 -12.64
N ASN A 89 -14.68 14.22 -12.05
CA ASN A 89 -14.51 15.22 -11.00
C ASN A 89 -13.99 14.53 -9.74
N ASN A 90 -12.91 15.06 -9.17
CA ASN A 90 -12.39 14.59 -7.89
C ASN A 90 -13.31 15.09 -6.77
N PRO A 91 -13.76 14.23 -5.83
CA PRO A 91 -14.68 14.64 -4.77
C PRO A 91 -13.96 15.23 -3.55
N CYS A 92 -12.67 14.97 -3.35
CA CYS A 92 -11.95 15.42 -2.15
C CYS A 92 -11.51 16.89 -2.27
N PRO A 93 -11.90 17.77 -1.33
CA PRO A 93 -11.50 19.18 -1.35
C PRO A 93 -9.99 19.39 -1.15
N TYR A 94 -9.29 18.36 -0.67
CA TYR A 94 -7.85 18.40 -0.44
C TYR A 94 -7.04 17.82 -1.60
N PHE A 95 -7.64 17.28 -2.67
CA PHE A 95 -6.88 16.65 -3.77
C PHE A 95 -5.98 17.66 -4.48
N GLY A 96 -4.69 17.32 -4.62
CA GLY A 96 -3.67 18.25 -5.14
C GLY A 96 -2.79 18.78 -4.02
N PRO A 97 -3.28 19.67 -3.13
CA PRO A 97 -2.58 20.04 -1.91
C PRO A 97 -2.23 18.84 -1.04
N CYS A 98 -3.17 17.92 -0.81
CA CYS A 98 -2.88 16.59 -0.32
C CYS A 98 -2.49 15.70 -1.50
N SER A 99 -1.33 15.06 -1.40
CA SER A 99 -0.82 14.12 -2.40
C SER A 99 -1.00 12.65 -1.97
N GLY A 100 -1.89 12.39 -1.01
CA GLY A 100 -2.16 11.04 -0.51
C GLY A 100 -2.85 10.16 -1.55
N CYS A 101 -3.79 10.74 -2.30
CA CYS A 101 -4.37 10.14 -3.49
C CYS A 101 -3.66 10.65 -4.75
N GLN A 102 -3.62 9.84 -5.81
CA GLN A 102 -3.05 10.24 -7.10
C GLN A 102 -4.09 10.24 -8.21
N TRP A 103 -5.18 9.48 -8.08
CA TRP A 103 -6.09 9.17 -9.19
C TRP A 103 -7.56 9.46 -8.92
N GLN A 104 -7.91 10.29 -7.93
CA GLN A 104 -9.32 10.67 -7.72
C GLN A 104 -9.99 11.36 -8.91
N HIS A 105 -9.20 11.91 -9.84
CA HIS A 105 -9.68 12.50 -11.09
C HIS A 105 -9.77 11.49 -12.25
N VAL A 106 -9.51 10.21 -12.01
CA VAL A 106 -9.53 9.12 -12.99
C VAL A 106 -10.70 8.19 -12.68
N SER A 107 -11.51 7.83 -13.69
CA SER A 107 -12.60 6.88 -13.50
C SER A 107 -12.10 5.56 -12.94
N TYR A 108 -12.87 4.94 -12.04
CA TYR A 108 -12.41 3.77 -11.30
C TYR A 108 -12.02 2.59 -12.20
N ASP A 109 -12.83 2.31 -13.24
CA ASP A 109 -12.51 1.28 -14.23
C ASP A 109 -11.15 1.52 -14.90
N HIS A 110 -10.83 2.78 -15.21
CA HIS A 110 -9.54 3.10 -15.81
C HIS A 110 -8.40 3.03 -14.78
N GLN A 111 -8.64 3.30 -13.49
CA GLN A 111 -7.64 3.01 -12.45
C GLN A 111 -7.25 1.53 -12.45
N LEU A 112 -8.22 0.62 -12.53
CA LEU A 112 -7.96 -0.83 -12.58
C LEU A 112 -7.13 -1.23 -13.81
N GLU A 113 -7.41 -0.63 -14.97
CA GLU A 113 -6.60 -0.81 -16.19
C GLU A 113 -5.16 -0.31 -16.00
N LEU A 114 -4.99 0.90 -15.45
CA LEU A 114 -3.67 1.48 -15.20
C LEU A 114 -2.83 0.63 -14.23
N LYS A 115 -3.44 0.02 -13.21
CA LYS A 115 -2.75 -0.92 -12.29
C LYS A 115 -2.28 -2.18 -13.02
N ARG A 116 -3.15 -2.76 -13.85
CA ARG A 116 -2.81 -3.94 -14.66
C ARG A 116 -1.65 -3.64 -15.61
N ASP A 117 -1.71 -2.49 -16.28
CA ASP A 117 -0.69 -2.09 -17.24
C ASP A 117 0.63 -1.74 -16.56
N MET A 118 0.61 -1.28 -15.30
CA MET A 118 1.81 -1.12 -14.49
C MET A 118 2.51 -2.46 -14.27
N VAL A 119 1.79 -3.51 -13.87
CA VAL A 119 2.37 -4.86 -13.69
C VAL A 119 2.96 -5.37 -15.01
N ARG A 120 2.20 -5.27 -16.11
CA ARG A 120 2.66 -5.68 -17.44
C ARG A 120 3.94 -4.97 -17.87
N ARG A 121 4.05 -3.66 -17.58
CA ARG A 121 5.21 -2.86 -17.94
C ARG A 121 6.48 -3.37 -17.25
N PHE A 122 6.42 -3.62 -15.95
CA PHE A 122 7.58 -4.17 -15.22
C PHE A 122 7.91 -5.59 -15.65
N PHE A 123 6.92 -6.39 -16.02
CA PHE A 123 7.14 -7.74 -16.53
C PHE A 123 7.80 -7.73 -17.92
N ALA A 124 7.50 -6.72 -18.75
CA ALA A 124 8.11 -6.56 -20.06
C ALA A 124 9.64 -6.32 -20.02
N ASP A 125 10.18 -5.88 -18.87
CA ASP A 125 11.62 -5.70 -18.68
C ASP A 125 12.38 -7.05 -18.60
N TYR A 126 11.65 -8.17 -18.41
CA TYR A 126 12.22 -9.51 -18.26
C TYR A 126 11.74 -10.44 -19.39
N ALA A 127 12.68 -11.04 -20.12
CA ALA A 127 12.36 -11.93 -21.24
C ALA A 127 11.46 -13.11 -20.82
N SER A 128 11.70 -13.68 -19.63
CA SER A 128 10.94 -14.78 -19.03
C SER A 128 9.47 -14.41 -18.70
N LEU A 129 9.18 -13.12 -18.51
CA LEU A 129 7.86 -12.62 -18.08
C LEU A 129 7.13 -11.83 -19.17
N SER A 130 7.83 -11.43 -20.23
CA SER A 130 7.33 -10.52 -21.27
C SER A 130 5.99 -10.93 -21.94
N ASN A 131 5.71 -12.23 -22.02
CA ASN A 131 4.48 -12.78 -22.60
C ASN A 131 3.47 -13.27 -21.56
N MET A 132 3.70 -13.00 -20.27
CA MET A 132 2.88 -13.52 -19.19
C MET A 132 1.47 -12.90 -19.20
N HIS A 133 0.45 -13.75 -19.04
CA HIS A 133 -0.92 -13.27 -18.90
C HIS A 133 -1.13 -12.67 -17.51
N VAL A 134 -1.23 -11.34 -17.46
CA VAL A 134 -1.70 -10.62 -16.28
C VAL A 134 -3.22 -10.52 -16.33
N SER A 135 -3.94 -11.03 -15.33
CA SER A 135 -5.40 -10.99 -15.27
C SER A 135 -5.93 -9.56 -15.09
N LYS A 136 -7.26 -9.37 -15.13
CA LYS A 136 -7.85 -8.06 -14.83
C LYS A 136 -7.63 -7.74 -13.35
N THR A 137 -7.28 -6.49 -13.04
CA THR A 137 -7.15 -6.06 -11.63
C THR A 137 -8.45 -6.29 -10.90
N HIS A 138 -8.39 -6.99 -9.78
CA HIS A 138 -9.53 -7.20 -8.89
C HIS A 138 -9.86 -5.89 -8.17
N ALA A 139 -11.07 -5.39 -8.42
CA ALA A 139 -11.61 -4.20 -7.78
C ALA A 139 -11.69 -4.37 -6.25
N ALA A 140 -11.55 -3.28 -5.52
CA ALA A 140 -11.92 -3.24 -4.11
C ALA A 140 -13.45 -3.28 -3.96
N PRO A 141 -13.99 -3.87 -2.88
CA PRO A 141 -15.41 -3.78 -2.56
C PRO A 141 -15.88 -2.34 -2.36
N ASP A 142 -15.02 -1.50 -1.77
CA ASP A 142 -15.26 -0.08 -1.54
C ASP A 142 -14.04 0.71 -2.02
N ASP A 143 -14.26 1.78 -2.80
CA ASP A 143 -13.21 2.63 -3.35
C ASP A 143 -12.94 3.88 -2.48
N LEU A 144 -13.69 4.03 -1.38
CA LEU A 144 -13.62 5.05 -0.33
C LEU A 144 -13.89 4.40 1.04
N ASN A 145 -13.59 5.10 2.14
CA ASN A 145 -13.80 4.64 3.52
C ASN A 145 -13.22 3.26 3.87
N TYR A 146 -12.24 2.77 3.11
CA TYR A 146 -11.68 1.44 3.29
C TYR A 146 -10.50 1.41 4.27
N ARG A 147 -9.87 2.57 4.52
CA ARG A 147 -8.55 2.66 5.14
C ARG A 147 -8.66 2.67 6.67
N ASN A 148 -8.23 1.59 7.29
CA ASN A 148 -8.30 1.35 8.74
C ASN A 148 -7.09 1.90 9.53
N HIS A 149 -6.10 2.52 8.86
CA HIS A 149 -4.90 3.07 9.48
C HIS A 149 -4.48 4.40 8.86
N ALA A 150 -4.33 5.43 9.70
CA ALA A 150 -3.77 6.72 9.33
C ALA A 150 -2.59 7.10 10.21
N ARG A 151 -1.58 7.75 9.61
CA ARG A 151 -0.44 8.33 10.33
C ARG A 151 -0.29 9.80 9.94
N PHE A 152 -0.62 10.67 10.87
CA PHE A 152 -0.60 12.11 10.70
C PHE A 152 0.74 12.71 11.09
N THR A 153 1.14 13.76 10.36
CA THR A 153 2.14 14.71 10.85
C THR A 153 1.42 15.73 11.72
N VAL A 154 1.99 16.05 12.87
CA VAL A 154 1.49 17.11 13.75
C VAL A 154 2.35 18.36 13.60
N ARG A 155 1.72 19.52 13.46
CA ARG A 155 2.36 20.83 13.31
C ARG A 155 1.97 21.79 14.44
N PHE A 156 2.46 23.02 14.35
CA PHE A 156 2.25 24.06 15.36
C PHE A 156 0.76 24.17 15.75
N GLY A 157 0.51 24.31 17.04
CA GLY A 157 -0.85 24.35 17.58
C GLY A 157 -1.59 23.01 17.51
N GLY A 158 -0.91 21.87 17.35
CA GLY A 158 -1.54 20.55 17.35
C GLY A 158 -2.22 20.18 16.02
N GLN A 159 -1.93 20.88 14.93
CA GLN A 159 -2.59 20.64 13.65
C GLN A 159 -2.22 19.28 13.04
N LEU A 160 -3.21 18.44 12.72
CA LEU A 160 -3.00 17.16 12.04
C LEU A 160 -3.17 17.29 10.53
N GLY A 161 -2.36 16.54 9.79
CA GLY A 161 -2.40 16.55 8.35
C GLY A 161 -1.27 15.79 7.69
N PHE A 162 -1.04 16.09 6.41
CA PHE A 162 -0.01 15.44 5.60
C PHE A 162 0.94 16.44 4.97
N SER A 163 2.15 15.97 4.66
CA SER A 163 3.09 16.74 3.85
C SER A 163 2.91 16.38 2.38
N ASN A 164 2.63 17.38 1.52
CA ASN A 164 2.59 17.20 0.08
C ASN A 164 3.95 16.68 -0.44
N ARG A 165 3.94 15.64 -1.27
CA ARG A 165 5.16 15.01 -1.78
C ARG A 165 5.98 15.94 -2.70
N ILE A 166 5.29 16.77 -3.49
CA ILE A 166 5.86 17.66 -4.51
C ILE A 166 6.23 18.99 -3.88
N THR A 167 5.25 19.69 -3.30
CA THR A 167 5.44 21.05 -2.77
C THR A 167 6.10 21.07 -1.39
N ARG A 168 6.12 19.92 -0.70
CA ARG A 168 6.63 19.77 0.68
C ARG A 168 5.92 20.66 1.71
N ARG A 169 4.76 21.20 1.34
CA ARG A 169 3.89 21.98 2.23
C ARG A 169 3.07 21.04 3.08
N PHE A 170 2.88 21.42 4.33
CA PHE A 170 1.90 20.77 5.19
C PHE A 170 0.50 21.17 4.73
N VAL A 171 -0.42 20.22 4.78
CA VAL A 171 -1.83 20.41 4.49
C VAL A 171 -2.59 19.82 5.66
N ARG A 172 -3.28 20.70 6.39
CA ARG A 172 -4.25 20.31 7.41
C ARG A 172 -5.36 19.51 6.74
N ILE A 173 -5.76 18.42 7.39
CA ILE A 173 -6.83 17.55 6.92
C ILE A 173 -7.83 17.45 8.07
N ASP A 174 -9.04 17.95 7.86
CA ASP A 174 -10.12 17.80 8.84
C ASP A 174 -10.91 16.51 8.60
N GLU A 175 -10.96 16.03 7.36
CA GLU A 175 -11.61 14.78 6.97
C GLU A 175 -10.91 14.14 5.76
N CYS A 176 -10.79 12.82 5.74
CA CYS A 176 -10.29 12.07 4.59
C CYS A 176 -11.28 11.01 4.14
N MET A 177 -11.73 11.13 2.88
CA MET A 177 -12.71 10.21 2.26
C MET A 177 -12.21 8.76 2.12
N LEU A 178 -10.90 8.50 2.23
CA LEU A 178 -10.38 7.13 2.20
C LEU A 178 -10.44 6.43 3.55
N MET A 179 -10.45 7.20 4.65
CA MET A 179 -10.31 6.67 5.99
C MET A 179 -11.64 6.17 6.53
N ASP A 180 -11.57 5.15 7.38
CA ASP A 180 -12.73 4.73 8.17
C ASP A 180 -13.32 5.92 8.94
N SER A 181 -14.66 5.97 9.00
CA SER A 181 -15.41 7.02 9.70
C SER A 181 -14.96 7.25 11.15
N LYS A 182 -14.55 6.20 11.87
CA LYS A 182 -14.02 6.32 13.24
C LYS A 182 -12.69 7.05 13.28
N ILE A 183 -11.83 6.87 12.28
CA ILE A 183 -10.58 7.62 12.18
C ILE A 183 -10.89 9.10 11.96
N ASN A 184 -11.84 9.44 11.09
CA ASN A 184 -12.27 10.83 10.91
C ASN A 184 -12.90 11.40 12.21
N GLY A 185 -13.62 10.59 12.97
CA GLY A 185 -14.14 10.97 14.29
C GLY A 185 -13.01 11.31 15.29
N PHE A 186 -11.99 10.46 15.40
CA PHE A 186 -10.82 10.74 16.24
C PHE A 186 -10.04 11.95 15.74
N LEU A 187 -9.84 12.08 14.43
CA LEU A 187 -9.16 13.21 13.80
C LEU A 187 -9.83 14.54 14.17
N SER A 188 -11.16 14.62 14.10
CA SER A 188 -11.91 15.83 14.43
C SER A 188 -11.70 16.31 15.87
N GLN A 189 -11.52 15.40 16.83
CA GLN A 189 -11.27 15.76 18.23
C GLN A 189 -9.80 16.07 18.50
N LEU A 190 -8.88 15.33 17.86
CA LEU A 190 -7.44 15.53 18.01
C LEU A 190 -6.94 16.80 17.33
N GLN A 191 -7.67 17.28 16.32
CA GLN A 191 -7.31 18.46 15.58
C GLN A 191 -7.10 19.64 16.52
N ASP A 192 -5.89 20.19 16.49
CA ASP A 192 -5.44 21.30 17.33
C ASP A 192 -5.21 20.94 18.82
N ASN A 193 -5.42 19.67 19.22
CA ASN A 193 -5.26 19.15 20.59
C ASN A 193 -4.06 18.19 20.75
N ALA A 194 -3.21 18.01 19.74
CA ALA A 194 -2.12 17.02 19.75
C ALA A 194 -0.70 17.61 19.83
N SER A 195 -0.53 18.83 20.37
CA SER A 195 0.74 19.60 20.27
C SER A 195 1.96 18.98 20.96
N GLU A 196 1.77 18.02 21.87
CA GLU A 196 2.84 17.33 22.60
C GLU A 196 3.60 16.28 21.76
N THR A 197 3.13 15.97 20.53
CA THR A 197 3.81 15.06 19.60
C THR A 197 4.03 15.70 18.23
N THR A 198 4.90 15.08 17.42
CA THR A 198 5.13 15.44 16.01
C THR A 198 4.48 14.46 15.02
N ASN A 199 4.07 13.29 15.52
CA ASN A 199 3.45 12.23 14.72
C ASN A 199 2.38 11.53 15.55
N LEU A 200 1.27 11.20 14.90
CA LEU A 200 0.16 10.52 15.54
C LEU A 200 -0.35 9.41 14.61
N SER A 201 -0.57 8.22 15.15
CA SER A 201 -1.09 7.05 14.43
C SER A 201 -2.45 6.69 14.99
N ILE A 202 -3.43 6.52 14.11
CA ILE A 202 -4.80 6.06 14.44
C ILE A 202 -5.06 4.79 13.67
N ARG A 203 -5.39 3.71 14.37
CA ARG A 203 -5.83 2.44 13.79
C ARG A 203 -7.20 2.08 14.33
N VAL A 204 -8.01 1.45 13.50
CA VAL A 204 -9.35 0.97 13.85
C VAL A 204 -9.50 -0.46 13.35
N GLY A 205 -10.04 -1.34 14.18
CA GLY A 205 -10.55 -2.64 13.73
C GLY A 205 -11.87 -2.41 13.01
N THR A 206 -11.88 -2.60 11.71
CA THR A 206 -13.05 -2.42 10.82
C THR A 206 -14.21 -3.31 11.26
N ASN A 207 -13.91 -4.55 11.68
CA ASN A 207 -14.92 -5.54 12.03
C ASN A 207 -15.22 -5.61 13.53
N THR A 208 -14.28 -5.19 14.39
CA THR A 208 -14.44 -5.21 15.86
C THR A 208 -14.86 -3.86 16.42
N GLY A 209 -14.51 -2.78 15.71
CA GLY A 209 -14.62 -1.42 16.19
C GLY A 209 -13.61 -1.00 17.25
N ASP A 210 -12.67 -1.89 17.62
CA ASP A 210 -11.56 -1.57 18.52
C ASP A 210 -10.60 -0.56 17.88
N TYR A 211 -9.74 0.07 18.65
CA TYR A 211 -8.89 1.15 18.14
C TYR A 211 -7.59 1.32 18.91
N LEU A 212 -6.64 1.98 18.25
CA LEU A 212 -5.37 2.39 18.82
C LEU A 212 -5.05 3.81 18.36
N VAL A 213 -4.76 4.68 19.33
CA VAL A 213 -4.22 6.03 19.08
C VAL A 213 -2.88 6.15 19.78
N GLN A 214 -1.82 6.42 19.02
CA GLN A 214 -0.44 6.49 19.50
C GLN A 214 0.26 7.76 19.00
N PRO A 215 1.06 8.45 19.83
CA PRO A 215 1.44 8.10 21.20
C PRO A 215 0.32 8.34 22.23
N GLU A 216 0.60 8.05 23.50
CA GLU A 216 -0.19 8.58 24.62
C GLU A 216 -0.10 10.12 24.63
N LEU A 217 -1.26 10.75 24.82
CA LEU A 217 -1.45 12.18 24.92
C LEU A 217 -1.97 12.52 26.30
N SER A 218 -1.26 13.40 27.02
CA SER A 218 -1.54 13.75 28.41
C SER A 218 -2.19 15.11 28.57
N GLU A 219 -2.00 16.00 27.60
CA GLU A 219 -2.48 17.38 27.62
C GLU A 219 -3.70 17.61 26.71
N ALA A 220 -4.05 16.61 25.88
CA ALA A 220 -5.15 16.70 24.94
C ALA A 220 -6.52 16.67 25.65
N ASP A 221 -7.38 17.66 25.36
CA ASP A 221 -8.78 17.67 25.79
C ASP A 221 -9.63 16.84 24.81
N ILE A 222 -9.70 15.52 25.05
CA ILE A 222 -10.34 14.52 24.19
C ILE A 222 -11.16 13.52 25.00
N ASP A 223 -12.20 12.94 24.40
CA ASP A 223 -13.15 12.05 25.09
C ASP A 223 -12.78 10.55 25.06
N PHE A 224 -11.60 10.22 24.54
CA PHE A 224 -11.16 8.84 24.35
C PHE A 224 -9.71 8.62 24.81
N GLN A 225 -9.39 7.36 25.08
CA GLN A 225 -8.05 6.98 25.54
C GLN A 225 -7.05 7.00 24.39
N THR A 226 -5.83 7.43 24.67
CA THR A 226 -4.66 7.27 23.80
C THR A 226 -3.59 6.42 24.51
N GLY A 227 -2.54 6.02 23.80
CA GLY A 227 -1.47 5.22 24.39
C GLY A 227 -1.73 3.70 24.39
N GLN A 228 -2.78 3.22 23.73
CA GLN A 228 -3.06 1.78 23.58
C GLN A 228 -1.86 1.08 22.93
N LYS A 229 -1.41 -0.03 23.50
CA LYS A 229 -0.26 -0.77 22.98
C LYS A 229 -0.61 -1.59 21.74
N TRP A 230 -1.86 -2.02 21.62
CA TRP A 230 -2.42 -2.79 20.51
C TRP A 230 -3.93 -2.53 20.40
N TYR A 231 -4.49 -2.87 19.25
CA TYR A 231 -5.94 -3.03 19.02
C TYR A 231 -6.20 -4.45 18.48
N VAL A 232 -7.45 -4.86 18.45
CA VAL A 232 -7.89 -6.14 17.88
C VAL A 232 -8.70 -5.90 16.62
N GLU A 233 -8.39 -6.62 15.55
CA GLU A 233 -9.20 -6.70 14.34
C GLU A 233 -9.72 -8.14 14.17
N ASN A 234 -10.86 -8.30 13.50
CA ASN A 234 -11.35 -9.61 13.08
C ASN A 234 -11.22 -9.73 11.57
N MET A 235 -10.67 -10.85 11.08
CA MET A 235 -10.58 -11.15 9.66
C MET A 235 -10.93 -12.62 9.44
N LEU A 236 -11.91 -12.90 8.58
CA LEU A 236 -12.41 -14.26 8.30
C LEU A 236 -12.69 -15.09 9.57
N ASN A 237 -13.36 -14.49 10.57
CA ASN A 237 -13.69 -15.09 11.87
C ASN A 237 -12.49 -15.41 12.77
N ARG A 238 -11.36 -14.73 12.56
CA ARG A 238 -10.16 -14.88 13.39
C ARG A 238 -9.73 -13.53 13.95
N GLU A 239 -9.39 -13.50 15.23
CA GLU A 239 -8.95 -12.28 15.89
C GLU A 239 -7.44 -12.09 15.77
N PHE A 240 -7.04 -10.87 15.42
CA PHE A 240 -5.66 -10.47 15.30
C PHE A 240 -5.41 -9.29 16.23
N ARG A 241 -4.55 -9.50 17.22
CA ARG A 241 -3.99 -8.40 18.01
C ARG A 241 -2.89 -7.74 17.19
N VAL A 242 -2.92 -6.42 17.08
CA VAL A 242 -1.95 -5.68 16.27
C VAL A 242 -1.42 -4.50 17.06
N ALA A 243 -0.14 -4.54 17.41
CA ALA A 243 0.55 -3.44 18.05
C ALA A 243 0.85 -2.30 17.06
N SER A 244 1.10 -1.09 17.58
CA SER A 244 1.44 0.08 16.76
C SER A 244 2.59 -0.13 15.75
N PRO A 245 3.70 -0.82 16.08
CA PRO A 245 4.78 -1.08 15.11
C PRO A 245 4.50 -2.27 14.18
N SER A 246 3.52 -3.12 14.49
CA SER A 246 3.20 -4.31 13.70
C SER A 246 2.48 -3.92 12.40
N PHE A 247 2.82 -4.59 11.30
CA PHE A 247 2.14 -4.40 10.03
C PHE A 247 0.79 -5.12 10.04
N PHE A 248 -0.20 -4.51 9.40
CA PHE A 248 -1.49 -5.12 9.12
C PHE A 248 -2.08 -4.45 7.88
N GLN A 249 -2.87 -5.20 7.11
CA GLN A 249 -3.43 -4.70 5.86
C GLN A 249 -4.43 -3.56 6.14
N VAL A 250 -4.31 -2.47 5.39
CA VAL A 250 -5.08 -1.25 5.67
C VAL A 250 -6.51 -1.28 5.11
N ASN A 251 -6.81 -2.25 4.25
CA ASN A 251 -8.11 -2.48 3.64
C ASN A 251 -8.57 -3.89 4.00
N THR A 252 -9.27 -4.05 5.12
CA THR A 252 -9.62 -5.37 5.68
C THR A 252 -10.40 -6.21 4.68
N LYS A 253 -11.43 -5.65 4.03
CA LYS A 253 -12.26 -6.39 3.06
C LYS A 253 -11.47 -6.89 1.86
N GLN A 254 -10.55 -6.07 1.33
CA GLN A 254 -9.74 -6.48 0.19
C GLN A 254 -8.63 -7.46 0.58
N ALA A 255 -8.11 -7.38 1.82
CA ALA A 255 -7.22 -8.40 2.36
C ALA A 255 -7.92 -9.75 2.49
N GLU A 256 -9.17 -9.79 2.97
CA GLU A 256 -9.98 -11.01 3.01
C GLU A 256 -10.18 -11.62 1.62
N PHE A 257 -10.45 -10.79 0.61
CA PHE A 257 -10.52 -11.22 -0.78
C PHE A 257 -9.20 -11.85 -1.24
N MET A 258 -8.07 -11.17 -1.00
CA MET A 258 -6.74 -11.64 -1.37
C MET A 258 -6.39 -13.00 -0.71
N ILE A 259 -6.71 -13.17 0.57
CA ILE A 259 -6.44 -14.41 1.31
C ILE A 259 -7.28 -15.56 0.74
N ASN A 260 -8.55 -15.30 0.44
CA ASN A 260 -9.41 -16.29 -0.23
C ASN A 260 -8.87 -16.65 -1.62
N LEU A 261 -8.39 -15.67 -2.39
CA LEU A 261 -7.78 -15.91 -3.70
C LEU A 261 -6.55 -16.81 -3.58
N VAL A 262 -5.63 -16.51 -2.66
CA VAL A 262 -4.44 -17.33 -2.40
C VAL A 262 -4.85 -18.76 -2.02
N ARG A 263 -5.78 -18.92 -1.08
CA ARG A 263 -6.31 -20.23 -0.66
C ARG A 263 -6.84 -21.03 -1.85
N ASP A 264 -7.69 -20.42 -2.67
CA ASP A 264 -8.39 -21.09 -3.75
C ASP A 264 -7.43 -21.47 -4.89
N LYS A 265 -6.41 -20.64 -5.16
CA LYS A 265 -5.38 -20.90 -6.18
C LYS A 265 -4.39 -21.97 -5.76
N LEU A 266 -4.01 -22.01 -4.48
CA LEU A 266 -3.10 -23.02 -3.96
C LEU A 266 -3.70 -24.43 -3.98
N ARG A 267 -5.03 -24.59 -3.98
CA ARG A 267 -5.72 -25.90 -4.03
C ARG A 267 -5.14 -26.89 -3.02
N LEU A 268 -5.11 -26.47 -1.76
CA LEU A 268 -4.60 -27.25 -0.63
C LEU A 268 -5.52 -28.44 -0.36
N ASN A 269 -4.95 -29.60 0.00
CA ASN A 269 -5.67 -30.85 0.24
C ASN A 269 -5.61 -31.35 1.70
N GLY A 270 -4.86 -30.68 2.56
CA GLY A 270 -4.77 -31.00 3.99
C GLY A 270 -3.53 -31.80 4.39
N ASN A 271 -2.72 -32.27 3.43
CA ASN A 271 -1.52 -33.06 3.71
C ASN A 271 -0.23 -32.24 3.68
N GLU A 272 -0.30 -30.99 3.23
CA GLU A 272 0.85 -30.14 2.96
C GLU A 272 1.55 -29.66 4.24
N THR A 273 2.88 -29.53 4.18
CA THR A 273 3.64 -28.60 5.02
C THR A 273 3.73 -27.26 4.30
N LEU A 274 3.14 -26.23 4.90
CA LEU A 274 3.14 -24.85 4.38
C LEU A 274 4.14 -23.99 5.15
N VAL A 275 4.96 -23.23 4.43
CA VAL A 275 5.75 -22.14 5.03
C VAL A 275 5.09 -20.80 4.73
N ASP A 276 4.81 -20.03 5.77
CA ASP A 276 4.39 -18.63 5.69
C ASP A 276 5.62 -17.76 5.98
N ALA A 277 6.26 -17.27 4.93
CA ALA A 277 7.47 -16.47 5.02
C ALA A 277 7.12 -14.98 5.05
N TYR A 278 7.77 -14.22 5.94
CA TYR A 278 7.42 -12.84 6.28
C TYR A 278 6.01 -12.75 6.91
N ALA A 279 5.72 -13.68 7.82
CA ALA A 279 4.38 -13.94 8.33
C ALA A 279 3.75 -12.76 9.10
N GLY A 280 4.53 -11.79 9.58
CA GLY A 280 4.01 -10.63 10.31
C GLY A 280 3.29 -11.03 11.59
N VAL A 281 1.98 -10.77 11.66
CA VAL A 281 1.11 -11.22 12.77
C VAL A 281 0.47 -12.59 12.52
N GLY A 282 0.94 -13.32 11.50
CA GLY A 282 0.54 -14.68 11.16
C GLY A 282 -0.78 -14.79 10.42
N VAL A 283 -1.15 -13.81 9.56
CA VAL A 283 -2.47 -13.80 8.90
C VAL A 283 -2.69 -15.05 8.04
N PHE A 284 -1.77 -15.38 7.13
CA PHE A 284 -1.88 -16.58 6.30
C PHE A 284 -1.73 -17.85 7.14
N ALA A 285 -0.73 -17.92 8.01
CA ALA A 285 -0.51 -19.06 8.88
C ALA A 285 -1.76 -19.44 9.69
N SER A 286 -2.39 -18.43 10.28
CA SER A 286 -3.60 -18.52 11.10
C SER A 286 -4.80 -19.01 10.29
N LEU A 287 -5.06 -18.38 9.14
CA LEU A 287 -6.26 -18.61 8.33
C LEU A 287 -6.19 -19.86 7.43
N LEU A 288 -4.99 -20.33 7.11
CA LEU A 288 -4.77 -21.52 6.28
C LEU A 288 -4.41 -22.78 7.09
N SER A 289 -4.16 -22.64 8.39
CA SER A 289 -3.84 -23.74 9.32
C SER A 289 -4.77 -24.95 9.18
N ASN A 290 -6.08 -24.73 9.07
CA ASN A 290 -7.07 -25.80 8.95
C ASN A 290 -7.16 -26.45 7.56
N LYS A 291 -6.35 -26.00 6.59
CA LYS A 291 -6.28 -26.52 5.22
C LYS A 291 -5.01 -27.30 4.92
N VAL A 292 -4.11 -27.40 5.88
CA VAL A 292 -2.80 -28.05 5.72
C VAL A 292 -2.50 -28.92 6.93
N ARG A 293 -1.52 -29.81 6.80
CA ARG A 293 -1.08 -30.67 7.90
C ARG A 293 -0.32 -29.85 8.94
N LYS A 294 0.58 -28.99 8.48
CA LYS A 294 1.49 -28.20 9.32
C LYS A 294 1.78 -26.84 8.68
N VAL A 295 1.86 -25.80 9.50
CA VAL A 295 2.36 -24.48 9.10
C VAL A 295 3.65 -24.17 9.84
N ILE A 296 4.63 -23.62 9.11
CA ILE A 296 5.84 -23.01 9.67
C ILE A 296 5.79 -21.53 9.29
N ALA A 297 5.58 -20.65 10.27
CA ALA A 297 5.52 -19.22 10.06
C ALA A 297 6.85 -18.56 10.48
N VAL A 298 7.39 -17.67 9.66
CA VAL A 298 8.69 -17.04 9.89
C VAL A 298 8.57 -15.52 9.88
N GLU A 299 9.05 -14.87 10.94
CA GLU A 299 9.01 -13.41 11.09
C GLU A 299 10.19 -12.90 11.93
N GLU A 300 10.83 -11.82 11.51
CA GLU A 300 11.98 -11.25 12.22
C GLU A 300 11.56 -10.28 13.34
N SER A 301 10.43 -9.59 13.17
CA SER A 301 9.93 -8.58 14.10
C SER A 301 9.39 -9.20 15.37
N GLN A 302 10.11 -8.99 16.47
CA GLN A 302 9.68 -9.45 17.79
C GLN A 302 8.29 -8.91 18.19
N ALA A 303 7.92 -7.70 17.75
CA ALA A 303 6.61 -7.13 18.04
C ALA A 303 5.51 -7.93 17.33
N ALA A 304 5.72 -8.25 16.06
CA ALA A 304 4.76 -8.99 15.24
C ALA A 304 4.64 -10.45 15.71
N VAL A 305 5.76 -11.10 16.09
CA VAL A 305 5.75 -12.44 16.70
C VAL A 305 4.93 -12.48 17.99
N LYS A 306 5.11 -11.51 18.90
CA LYS A 306 4.34 -11.46 20.15
C LYS A 306 2.84 -11.31 19.89
N ASP A 307 2.47 -10.59 18.85
CA ASP A 307 1.09 -10.40 18.39
C ASP A 307 0.53 -11.67 17.73
N ALA A 308 1.31 -12.33 16.87
CA ALA A 308 0.95 -13.60 16.24
C ALA A 308 0.64 -14.68 17.29
N LEU A 309 1.50 -14.83 18.31
CA LEU A 309 1.30 -15.83 19.36
C LEU A 309 0.00 -15.64 20.16
N PHE A 310 -0.59 -14.44 20.17
CA PHE A 310 -1.92 -14.23 20.75
C PHE A 310 -3.01 -14.88 19.91
N GLY A 311 -2.96 -14.69 18.58
CA GLY A 311 -3.96 -15.19 17.64
C GLY A 311 -3.73 -16.62 17.15
N LEU A 312 -2.72 -17.33 17.66
CA LEU A 312 -2.34 -18.69 17.26
C LEU A 312 -2.39 -19.70 18.42
N ASN A 313 -2.80 -19.28 19.62
CA ASN A 313 -2.74 -20.11 20.83
C ASN A 313 -3.69 -21.32 20.81
N ASP A 314 -4.70 -21.31 19.96
CA ASP A 314 -5.68 -22.37 19.72
C ASP A 314 -5.30 -23.31 18.56
N LEU A 315 -4.15 -23.08 17.90
CA LEU A 315 -3.70 -23.86 16.75
C LEU A 315 -2.49 -24.71 17.09
N ASP A 316 -2.72 -26.02 17.20
CA ASP A 316 -1.68 -26.99 17.52
C ASP A 316 -0.73 -27.29 16.35
N ASN A 317 -1.13 -26.94 15.11
CA ASN A 317 -0.37 -27.26 13.89
C ASN A 317 0.40 -26.08 13.29
N VAL A 318 0.48 -24.94 14.00
CA VAL A 318 1.25 -23.77 13.57
C VAL A 318 2.50 -23.62 14.43
N HIS A 319 3.67 -23.66 13.79
CA HIS A 319 4.96 -23.43 14.43
C HIS A 319 5.50 -22.07 14.01
N TYR A 320 5.60 -21.15 14.96
CA TYR A 320 6.11 -19.80 14.71
C TYR A 320 7.60 -19.71 15.06
N ILE A 321 8.42 -19.29 14.10
CA ILE A 321 9.86 -19.13 14.26
C ILE A 321 10.19 -17.65 14.15
N GLN A 322 10.76 -17.08 15.22
CA GLN A 322 11.32 -15.74 15.16
C GLN A 322 12.72 -15.80 14.52
N GLY A 323 12.87 -15.19 13.35
CA GLY A 323 14.13 -15.18 12.61
C GLY A 323 13.98 -14.54 11.24
N LYS A 324 15.08 -14.31 10.54
CA LYS A 324 15.02 -13.83 9.18
C LYS A 324 14.62 -14.96 8.24
N THR A 325 13.74 -14.64 7.29
CA THR A 325 13.23 -15.61 6.33
C THR A 325 14.35 -16.36 5.60
N GLU A 326 15.38 -15.64 5.12
CA GLU A 326 16.49 -16.26 4.38
C GLU A 326 17.32 -17.24 5.22
N GLU A 327 17.52 -16.94 6.50
CA GLU A 327 18.29 -17.78 7.42
C GLU A 327 17.47 -19.03 7.79
N VAL A 328 16.20 -18.83 8.17
CA VAL A 328 15.34 -19.94 8.58
C VAL A 328 15.06 -20.89 7.41
N LEU A 329 14.73 -20.37 6.22
CA LEU A 329 14.45 -21.20 5.04
C LEU A 329 15.65 -22.06 4.62
N GLU A 330 16.88 -21.57 4.81
CA GLU A 330 18.09 -22.35 4.50
C GLU A 330 18.31 -23.49 5.51
N GLU A 331 17.96 -23.27 6.78
CA GLU A 331 18.18 -24.25 7.85
C GLU A 331 17.06 -25.31 7.97
N LEU A 332 15.89 -25.06 7.37
CA LEU A 332 14.76 -26.00 7.39
C LEU A 332 15.14 -27.32 6.69
N LYS A 333 15.06 -28.42 7.45
CA LYS A 333 15.35 -29.79 6.97
C LYS A 333 14.11 -30.59 6.59
N GLU A 334 12.93 -30.04 6.87
CA GLU A 334 11.66 -30.69 6.57
C GLU A 334 11.30 -30.51 5.10
N GLU A 335 10.59 -31.47 4.52
CA GLU A 335 10.03 -31.31 3.18
C GLU A 335 8.91 -30.26 3.20
N ILE A 336 9.05 -29.26 2.33
CA ILE A 336 8.12 -28.14 2.21
C ILE A 336 7.31 -28.35 0.94
N ASP A 337 5.98 -28.38 1.06
CA ASP A 337 5.09 -28.58 -0.08
C ASP A 337 4.66 -27.25 -0.70
N VAL A 338 4.46 -26.23 0.13
CA VAL A 338 3.90 -24.93 -0.25
C VAL A 338 4.64 -23.81 0.47
N ILE A 339 4.97 -22.73 -0.26
CA ILE A 339 5.52 -21.50 0.33
C ILE A 339 4.61 -20.32 -0.01
N ILE A 340 4.27 -19.52 0.99
CA ILE A 340 3.68 -18.19 0.82
C ILE A 340 4.77 -17.15 1.10
N LEU A 341 4.96 -16.21 0.19
CA LEU A 341 5.89 -15.08 0.31
C LEU A 341 5.07 -13.78 0.36
N ASP A 342 5.19 -13.01 1.44
CA ASP A 342 4.64 -11.64 1.54
C ASP A 342 5.73 -10.63 1.99
N PRO A 343 6.79 -10.43 1.18
CA PRO A 343 7.93 -9.61 1.57
C PRO A 343 7.62 -8.10 1.62
N PRO A 344 8.50 -7.30 2.24
CA PRO A 344 8.42 -5.84 2.15
C PRO A 344 8.58 -5.34 0.70
N ARG A 345 8.36 -4.04 0.48
CA ARG A 345 8.47 -3.36 -0.84
C ARG A 345 9.79 -3.57 -1.60
N THR A 346 10.85 -4.04 -0.95
CA THR A 346 12.13 -4.36 -1.60
C THR A 346 12.14 -5.72 -2.29
N GLY A 347 11.09 -6.53 -2.09
CA GLY A 347 11.00 -7.94 -2.46
C GLY A 347 11.75 -8.84 -1.49
N CYS A 348 11.88 -10.10 -1.87
CA CYS A 348 12.60 -11.12 -1.10
C CYS A 348 14.11 -10.80 -1.03
N HIS A 349 14.73 -11.19 0.07
CA HIS A 349 16.18 -11.23 0.15
C HIS A 349 16.71 -12.25 -0.90
N PRO A 350 17.84 -11.99 -1.61
CA PRO A 350 18.34 -12.92 -2.64
C PRO A 350 18.55 -14.35 -2.15
N GLN A 351 19.02 -14.51 -0.91
CA GLN A 351 19.18 -15.82 -0.28
C GLN A 351 17.83 -16.49 0.03
N ALA A 352 16.78 -15.73 0.38
CA ALA A 352 15.44 -16.30 0.55
C ALA A 352 14.93 -16.87 -0.79
N VAL A 353 15.12 -16.17 -1.90
CA VAL A 353 14.76 -16.68 -3.24
C VAL A 353 15.56 -17.95 -3.57
N ALA A 354 16.86 -17.98 -3.28
CA ALA A 354 17.70 -19.16 -3.47
C ALA A 354 17.24 -20.36 -2.62
N SER A 355 16.85 -20.12 -1.36
CA SER A 355 16.31 -21.15 -0.45
C SER A 355 14.96 -21.67 -0.94
N VAL A 356 14.07 -20.80 -1.44
CA VAL A 356 12.81 -21.21 -2.09
C VAL A 356 13.07 -22.14 -3.29
N ILE A 357 14.04 -21.80 -4.14
CA ILE A 357 14.44 -22.66 -5.26
C ILE A 357 14.97 -24.01 -4.77
N SER A 358 15.82 -23.98 -3.75
CA SER A 358 16.46 -25.17 -3.20
C SER A 358 15.47 -26.09 -2.47
N SER A 359 14.42 -25.52 -1.87
CA SER A 359 13.36 -26.27 -1.18
C SER A 359 12.55 -27.17 -2.12
N LYS A 360 12.50 -26.83 -3.42
CA LYS A 360 11.65 -27.51 -4.42
C LYS A 360 10.20 -27.64 -3.98
N ALA A 361 9.67 -26.65 -3.26
CA ALA A 361 8.26 -26.62 -2.91
C ALA A 361 7.40 -26.75 -4.18
N ASN A 362 6.37 -27.58 -4.14
CA ASN A 362 5.56 -27.87 -5.31
C ASN A 362 4.75 -26.65 -5.76
N LYS A 363 4.39 -25.78 -4.82
CA LYS A 363 3.59 -24.57 -5.07
C LYS A 363 4.13 -23.38 -4.30
N ILE A 364 4.04 -22.20 -4.93
CA ILE A 364 4.34 -20.92 -4.29
C ILE A 364 3.15 -19.98 -4.50
N ALA A 365 2.78 -19.22 -3.48
CA ALA A 365 2.03 -17.97 -3.64
C ALA A 365 2.95 -16.80 -3.27
N TYR A 366 3.09 -15.83 -4.15
CA TYR A 366 3.85 -14.60 -3.89
C TYR A 366 2.87 -13.43 -3.88
N VAL A 367 2.73 -12.79 -2.73
CA VAL A 367 1.98 -11.55 -2.51
C VAL A 367 2.97 -10.37 -2.52
N SER A 368 2.68 -9.33 -3.30
CA SER A 368 3.58 -8.18 -3.39
C SER A 368 2.86 -6.86 -3.61
N CYS A 369 3.27 -5.85 -2.85
CA CYS A 369 2.84 -4.47 -3.00
C CYS A 369 3.74 -3.63 -3.94
N ASP A 370 4.79 -4.23 -4.52
CA ASP A 370 5.70 -3.56 -5.44
C ASP A 370 5.95 -4.40 -6.72
N PRO A 371 5.28 -4.08 -7.84
CA PRO A 371 5.40 -4.83 -9.09
C PRO A 371 6.82 -4.95 -9.66
N ALA A 372 7.71 -4.00 -9.37
CA ALA A 372 9.08 -4.02 -9.87
C ALA A 372 9.93 -5.09 -9.17
N SER A 373 9.92 -5.12 -7.83
CA SER A 373 10.59 -6.17 -7.07
C SER A 373 9.96 -7.56 -7.31
N LEU A 374 8.65 -7.61 -7.50
CA LEU A 374 7.94 -8.85 -7.88
C LEU A 374 8.47 -9.39 -9.21
N ALA A 375 8.54 -8.56 -10.25
CA ALA A 375 9.05 -8.97 -11.57
C ALA A 375 10.49 -9.51 -11.48
N ARG A 376 11.35 -8.85 -10.72
CA ARG A 376 12.73 -9.32 -10.47
C ARG A 376 12.74 -10.71 -9.84
N ASP A 377 11.98 -10.91 -8.76
CA ASP A 377 12.03 -12.16 -8.01
C ASP A 377 11.38 -13.31 -8.80
N LEU A 378 10.31 -13.03 -9.54
CA LEU A 378 9.67 -14.01 -10.43
C LEU A 378 10.59 -14.44 -11.57
N ASP A 379 11.37 -13.54 -12.17
CA ASP A 379 12.36 -13.90 -13.19
C ASP A 379 13.37 -14.91 -12.64
N ILE A 380 13.86 -14.69 -11.42
CA ILE A 380 14.81 -15.60 -10.75
C ILE A 380 14.14 -16.95 -10.42
N LEU A 381 12.90 -16.95 -9.92
CA LEU A 381 12.15 -18.17 -9.62
C LEU A 381 11.88 -19.00 -10.88
N VAL A 382 11.53 -18.34 -12.00
CA VAL A 382 11.31 -19.01 -13.28
C VAL A 382 12.59 -19.64 -13.81
N GLN A 383 13.72 -18.92 -13.73
CA GLN A 383 15.04 -19.48 -14.05
C GLN A 383 15.44 -20.63 -13.09
N GLY A 384 14.94 -20.60 -11.86
CA GLY A 384 15.07 -21.64 -10.85
C GLY A 384 14.19 -22.86 -11.04
N GLY A 385 13.42 -22.94 -12.14
CA GLY A 385 12.62 -24.11 -12.49
C GLY A 385 11.15 -24.04 -12.10
N TYR A 386 10.63 -22.88 -11.70
CA TYR A 386 9.20 -22.67 -11.52
C TYR A 386 8.52 -22.19 -12.80
N GLN A 387 7.24 -22.48 -12.95
CA GLN A 387 6.36 -21.81 -13.91
C GLN A 387 5.34 -20.95 -13.16
N ILE A 388 4.98 -19.81 -13.74
CA ILE A 388 3.93 -18.94 -13.20
C ILE A 388 2.58 -19.43 -13.73
N ASP A 389 1.69 -19.79 -12.82
CA ASP A 389 0.34 -20.27 -13.13
C ASP A 389 -0.66 -19.12 -13.29
N SER A 390 -0.53 -18.08 -12.46
CA SER A 390 -1.35 -16.87 -12.58
C SER A 390 -0.69 -15.62 -12.01
N VAL A 391 -1.14 -14.48 -12.51
CA VAL A 391 -0.75 -13.13 -12.05
C VAL A 391 -2.02 -12.32 -11.90
N ASP A 392 -2.37 -12.01 -10.66
CA ASP A 392 -3.64 -11.42 -10.29
C ASP A 392 -3.41 -10.10 -9.54
N PRO A 393 -3.43 -8.94 -10.23
CA PRO A 393 -3.36 -7.64 -9.59
C PRO A 393 -4.61 -7.40 -8.75
N ILE A 394 -4.44 -6.79 -7.58
CA ILE A 394 -5.49 -6.51 -6.62
C ILE A 394 -5.43 -5.02 -6.27
N ASP A 395 -6.58 -4.36 -6.34
CA ASP A 395 -6.71 -2.98 -5.91
C ASP A 395 -6.84 -2.89 -4.39
N MET A 396 -5.72 -3.06 -3.67
CA MET A 396 -5.67 -2.89 -2.21
C MET A 396 -5.82 -1.42 -1.79
N PHE A 397 -5.48 -0.48 -2.69
CA PHE A 397 -5.43 0.96 -2.42
C PHE A 397 -6.12 1.77 -3.53
N PRO A 398 -7.47 1.76 -3.59
CA PRO A 398 -8.23 2.60 -4.51
C PRO A 398 -7.82 4.08 -4.45
N GLN A 399 -7.99 4.82 -5.55
CA GLN A 399 -7.59 6.23 -5.70
C GLN A 399 -6.07 6.51 -5.66
N THR A 400 -5.26 5.46 -5.52
CA THR A 400 -3.80 5.51 -5.53
C THR A 400 -3.23 4.61 -6.62
N TYR A 401 -1.96 4.84 -6.98
CA TYR A 401 -1.27 4.02 -7.97
C TYR A 401 -0.75 2.68 -7.41
N HIS A 402 -0.77 2.51 -6.08
CA HIS A 402 -0.27 1.30 -5.45
C HIS A 402 -1.08 0.09 -5.92
N THR A 403 -0.36 -0.96 -6.32
CA THR A 403 -0.94 -2.17 -6.87
C THR A 403 -0.40 -3.33 -6.06
N GLU A 404 -1.30 -4.04 -5.40
CA GLU A 404 -0.99 -5.33 -4.80
C GLU A 404 -1.10 -6.39 -5.89
N CYS A 405 -0.34 -7.47 -5.82
CA CYS A 405 -0.38 -8.52 -6.81
C CYS A 405 -0.16 -9.87 -6.13
N VAL A 406 -1.02 -10.84 -6.46
CA VAL A 406 -0.84 -12.24 -6.10
C VAL A 406 -0.39 -12.99 -7.33
N THR A 407 0.72 -13.71 -7.23
CA THR A 407 1.11 -14.68 -8.23
C THR A 407 1.17 -16.07 -7.62
N THR A 408 0.81 -17.07 -8.41
CA THR A 408 1.03 -18.47 -8.02
C THR A 408 1.96 -19.14 -9.00
N LEU A 409 2.81 -20.00 -8.47
CA LEU A 409 3.79 -20.74 -9.24
C LEU A 409 3.74 -22.22 -8.85
N SER A 410 4.09 -23.07 -9.79
CA SER A 410 4.34 -24.49 -9.55
C SER A 410 5.74 -24.88 -10.03
N LEU A 411 6.34 -25.87 -9.39
CA LEU A 411 7.61 -26.42 -9.87
C LEU A 411 7.40 -27.11 -11.24
N ASN A 412 8.29 -26.86 -12.21
CA ASN A 412 8.28 -27.58 -13.48
C ASN A 412 8.67 -29.04 -13.22
N ASN A 413 7.82 -29.96 -13.67
CA ASN A 413 8.08 -31.41 -13.62
C ASN A 413 9.10 -31.85 -14.66
#